data_AF-A0A455UB57-F1
#
_entry.id   AF-A0A455UB57-F1
#
_cell.length_a   1.000
_cell.length_b   1.000
_cell.length_c   1.000
_cell.angle_alpha   90.00
_cell.angle_beta   90.00
_cell.angle_gamma   90.00
#
_symmetry.space_group_name_H-M   'P 1'
#
loop_
_entity.id
_entity.type
_entity.pdbx_description
1 polymer ?
#
loop_
_entity_poly.entity_id
_entity_poly.type
_entity_poly.pdbx_seq_one_letter_code
_entity_poly.pdbx_strand_id
1 'polypeptide(L)'
;MAMVNTKTAEIEGYAEVTRLHHGVYGEMLERHAAFNHCAPFRDTNQSAVDYVGHIMQKAHGHFLSENSTLTAIYLRRLEHGLRVMPREASGAGQEG
;
A
#
# COMPACT_ATOMS: atom_id res chain seq x y z
N MET A 1 6.68 4.66 7.16
CA MET A 1 5.23 4.80 7.36
C MET A 1 4.80 3.88 8.50
N ALA A 2 3.99 4.36 9.45
CA ALA A 2 3.41 3.49 10.48
C ALA A 2 2.26 2.67 9.87
N MET A 3 2.21 1.37 10.21
CA MET A 3 1.08 0.51 9.91
C MET A 3 0.18 0.50 11.14
N VAL A 4 -1.05 0.96 10.97
CA VAL A 4 -2.00 1.18 12.08
C VAL A 4 -3.15 0.20 11.93
N ASN A 5 -3.50 -0.48 13.03
CA ASN A 5 -4.68 -1.31 13.08
C ASN A 5 -5.93 -0.43 12.98
N THR A 6 -6.76 -0.65 11.96
CA THR A 6 -7.93 0.20 11.71
C THR A 6 -9.06 0.02 12.73
N LYS A 7 -9.01 -1.01 13.58
CA LYS A 7 -10.00 -1.26 14.64
C LYS A 7 -9.56 -0.71 15.99
N THR A 8 -8.29 -0.86 16.35
CA THR A 8 -7.77 -0.44 17.67
C THR A 8 -7.04 0.90 17.64
N ALA A 9 -6.71 1.41 16.46
CA ALA A 9 -5.84 2.58 16.24
C ALA A 9 -4.39 2.41 16.78
N GLU A 10 -4.00 1.20 17.17
CA GLU A 10 -2.64 0.90 17.64
C GLU A 10 -1.66 0.73 16.47
N ILE A 11 -0.40 1.09 16.71
CA ILE A 11 0.69 0.87 15.75
C ILE A 11 1.12 -0.60 15.80
N GLU A 12 0.96 -1.32 14.69
CA GLU A 12 1.38 -2.73 14.55
C GLU A 12 2.82 -2.87 14.02
N GLY A 13 3.39 -1.76 13.52
CA GLY A 13 4.77 -1.70 13.08
C GLY A 13 5.03 -0.58 12.09
N TYR A 14 6.18 -0.67 11.44
CA TYR A 14 6.60 0.29 10.43
C TYR A 14 6.97 -0.42 9.13
N ALA A 15 6.70 0.26 8.02
CA ALA A 15 7.15 -0.15 6.70
C ALA A 15 7.79 1.02 5.97
N GLU A 16 8.77 0.73 5.14
CA GLU A 16 9.28 1.66 4.14
C GLU A 16 8.60 1.42 2.80
N VAL A 17 8.44 2.49 2.03
CA VAL A 17 8.01 2.42 0.64
C VAL A 17 9.24 2.13 -0.20
N THR A 18 9.27 0.99 -0.89
CA THR A 18 10.42 0.60 -1.72
C THR A 18 10.24 1.01 -3.17
N ARG A 19 9.00 0.98 -3.67
CA ARG A 19 8.63 1.38 -5.04
C ARG A 19 7.23 1.96 -5.08
N LEU A 20 7.04 2.90 -6.01
CA LEU A 20 5.77 3.50 -6.35
C LEU A 20 5.58 3.42 -7.85
N HIS A 21 4.40 2.99 -8.26
CA HIS A 21 3.96 3.00 -9.65
C HIS A 21 2.61 3.70 -9.71
N HIS A 22 2.42 4.60 -10.66
CA HIS A 22 1.18 5.35 -10.85
C HIS A 22 0.81 5.35 -12.33
N GLY A 23 -0.47 5.16 -12.63
CA GLY A 23 -0.94 5.15 -14.01
C GLY A 23 -2.43 4.86 -14.12
N VAL A 24 -2.87 4.59 -15.35
CA VAL A 24 -4.26 4.25 -15.66
C VAL A 24 -4.67 2.97 -14.94
N TYR A 25 -5.88 2.96 -14.38
CA TYR A 25 -6.40 1.89 -13.53
C TYR A 25 -6.24 0.49 -14.16
N GLY A 26 -6.64 0.32 -15.43
CA GLY A 26 -6.56 -0.97 -16.13
C GLY A 26 -5.13 -1.50 -16.21
N GLU A 27 -4.21 -0.71 -16.78
CA GLU A 27 -2.80 -1.11 -16.90
C GLU A 27 -2.14 -1.42 -15.55
N MET A 28 -2.48 -0.62 -14.54
CA MET A 28 -1.95 -0.80 -13.20
C MET A 28 -2.46 -2.09 -12.56
N LEU A 29 -3.73 -2.42 -12.77
CA LEU A 29 -4.30 -3.68 -12.29
C LEU A 29 -3.63 -4.87 -12.98
N GLU A 30 -3.47 -4.83 -14.30
CA GLU A 30 -2.79 -5.88 -15.06
C GLU A 30 -1.36 -6.15 -14.58
N ARG A 31 -0.58 -5.08 -14.36
CA ARG A 31 0.83 -5.19 -13.96
C ARG A 31 1.02 -5.59 -12.50
N HIS A 32 0.12 -5.16 -11.60
CA HIS A 32 0.38 -5.21 -10.16
C HIS A 32 -0.56 -6.11 -9.37
N ALA A 33 -1.71 -6.55 -9.93
CA ALA A 33 -2.68 -7.35 -9.19
C ALA A 33 -2.10 -8.64 -8.63
N ALA A 34 -1.22 -9.33 -9.36
CA ALA A 34 -0.59 -10.58 -8.90
C ALA A 34 0.28 -10.42 -7.64
N PHE A 35 0.76 -9.21 -7.36
CA PHE A 35 1.58 -8.90 -6.17
C PHE A 35 0.76 -8.33 -5.02
N ASN A 36 -0.54 -8.12 -5.20
CA ASN A 36 -1.40 -7.63 -4.15
C ASN A 36 -1.55 -8.69 -3.04
N HIS A 37 -1.54 -8.26 -1.78
CA HIS A 37 -1.70 -9.15 -0.62
C HIS A 37 -3.00 -9.96 -0.64
N CYS A 38 -4.04 -9.51 -1.36
CA CYS A 38 -5.28 -10.25 -1.53
C CYS A 38 -5.19 -11.35 -2.61
N ALA A 39 -4.29 -11.23 -3.59
CA ALA A 39 -4.23 -12.12 -4.74
C ALA A 39 -4.13 -13.63 -4.41
N PRO A 40 -3.47 -14.06 -3.32
CA PRO A 40 -3.45 -15.47 -2.92
C PRO A 40 -4.80 -16.06 -2.50
N PHE A 41 -5.80 -15.23 -2.14
CA PHE A 41 -7.12 -15.69 -1.69
C PHE A 41 -8.12 -15.89 -2.82
N ARG A 42 -7.70 -15.72 -4.08
CA ARG A 42 -8.53 -15.97 -5.26
C ARG A 42 -8.76 -17.46 -5.48
N ASP A 43 -9.84 -17.80 -6.18
CA ASP A 43 -10.07 -19.18 -6.62
C ASP A 43 -9.02 -19.62 -7.65
N THR A 44 -8.74 -20.93 -7.72
CA THR A 44 -7.72 -21.51 -8.62
C THR A 44 -7.93 -21.15 -10.10
N ASN A 45 -9.19 -21.01 -10.53
CA ASN A 45 -9.55 -20.68 -11.91
C ASN A 45 -9.74 -19.18 -12.15
N GLN A 46 -9.49 -18.34 -11.16
CA GLN A 46 -9.65 -16.89 -11.26
C GLN A 46 -8.29 -16.20 -11.42
N SER A 47 -8.19 -15.26 -12.36
CA SER A 47 -6.97 -14.47 -12.51
C SER A 47 -6.81 -13.50 -11.34
N ALA A 48 -5.57 -13.11 -11.01
CA ALA A 48 -5.34 -12.11 -9.98
C ALA A 48 -5.95 -10.75 -10.35
N VAL A 49 -5.94 -10.41 -11.65
CA VAL A 49 -6.53 -9.18 -12.20
C VAL A 49 -8.02 -9.14 -11.93
N ASP A 50 -8.75 -10.21 -12.26
CA ASP A 50 -10.20 -10.26 -12.04
C ASP A 50 -10.56 -10.19 -10.56
N TYR A 51 -9.84 -10.96 -9.72
CA TYR A 51 -10.12 -11.02 -8.29
C TYR A 51 -9.84 -9.68 -7.59
N VAL A 52 -8.65 -9.10 -7.80
CA VAL A 52 -8.27 -7.82 -7.21
C VAL A 52 -9.12 -6.69 -7.80
N GLY A 53 -9.42 -6.73 -9.10
CA GLY A 53 -10.32 -5.80 -9.75
C GLY A 53 -11.72 -5.80 -9.15
N HIS A 54 -12.26 -6.99 -8.84
CA HIS A 54 -13.55 -7.13 -8.15
C HIS A 54 -13.53 -6.54 -6.73
N ILE A 55 -12.45 -6.74 -5.99
CA ILE A 55 -12.26 -6.13 -4.66
C ILE A 55 -12.25 -4.60 -4.78
N MET A 56 -11.48 -4.06 -5.73
CA MET A 56 -11.40 -2.62 -5.98
C MET A 56 -12.76 -2.05 -6.39
N GLN A 57 -13.51 -2.75 -7.25
CA GLN A 57 -14.85 -2.35 -7.65
C GLN A 57 -15.84 -2.39 -6.47
N LYS A 58 -15.74 -3.37 -5.57
CA LYS A 58 -16.56 -3.39 -4.34
C LYS A 58 -16.23 -2.25 -3.39
N ALA A 59 -14.95 -1.90 -3.25
CA ALA A 59 -14.49 -0.86 -2.34
C ALA A 59 -14.72 0.56 -2.88
N HIS A 60 -14.57 0.75 -4.20
CA HIS A 60 -14.48 2.07 -4.82
C HIS A 60 -15.34 2.25 -6.08
N GLY A 61 -16.20 1.29 -6.42
CA GLY A 61 -16.88 1.24 -7.71
C GLY A 61 -17.73 2.46 -8.07
N HIS A 62 -18.25 3.20 -7.10
CA HIS A 62 -18.97 4.45 -7.33
C HIS A 62 -18.05 5.60 -7.82
N PHE A 63 -16.75 5.48 -7.60
CA PHE A 63 -15.73 6.48 -7.98
C PHE A 63 -14.86 6.01 -9.15
N LEU A 64 -14.86 4.71 -9.46
CA LEU A 64 -14.08 4.15 -10.55
C LEU A 64 -14.77 4.42 -11.90
N SER A 65 -14.06 5.14 -12.76
CA SER A 65 -14.30 5.33 -14.19
C SER A 65 -13.13 4.81 -15.03
N GLU A 66 -13.30 4.75 -16.35
CA GLU A 66 -12.26 4.35 -17.31
C GLU A 66 -11.00 5.24 -17.24
N ASN A 67 -11.16 6.49 -16.81
CA ASN A 67 -10.07 7.46 -16.66
C ASN A 67 -9.46 7.46 -15.26
N SER A 68 -9.87 6.53 -14.39
CA SER A 68 -9.31 6.46 -13.04
C SER A 68 -7.85 6.11 -13.09
N THR A 69 -7.09 6.69 -12.16
CA THR A 69 -5.69 6.34 -11.94
C THR A 69 -5.56 5.48 -10.69
N LEU A 70 -4.59 4.58 -10.70
CA LEU A 70 -4.24 3.74 -9.56
C LEU A 70 -2.77 3.94 -9.20
N THR A 71 -2.48 3.96 -7.90
CA THR A 71 -1.10 3.95 -7.39
C THR A 71 -0.84 2.63 -6.70
N ALA A 72 0.13 1.86 -7.21
CA ALA A 72 0.63 0.67 -6.53
C ALA A 72 1.80 1.04 -5.61
N ILE A 73 1.67 0.69 -4.33
CA ILE A 73 2.65 0.99 -3.28
C ILE A 73 3.28 -0.33 -2.82
N TYR A 74 4.58 -0.48 -3.06
CA TYR A 74 5.33 -1.63 -2.57
C TYR A 74 5.95 -1.28 -1.22
N LEU A 75 5.63 -2.09 -0.21
CA LEU A 75 6.05 -1.89 1.16
C LEU A 75 7.02 -2.99 1.58
N ARG A 76 8.11 -2.61 2.25
CA ARG A 76 8.98 -3.53 2.98
C ARG A 76 8.81 -3.27 4.48
N ARG A 77 8.42 -4.31 5.24
CA ARG A 77 8.30 -4.22 6.69
C ARG A 77 9.68 -3.97 7.29
N LEU A 78 9.76 -3.04 8.24
CA LEU A 78 10.95 -2.82 9.04
C LEU A 78 10.91 -3.79 10.22
N GLU A 79 11.93 -4.63 10.33
CA GLU A 79 12.10 -5.48 11.51
C GLU A 79 12.42 -4.62 12.73
N HIS A 80 12.01 -5.08 13.92
CA HIS A 80 12.10 -4.34 15.17
C HIS A 80 13.53 -3.82 15.41
N GLY A 81 13.72 -2.51 15.27
CA GLY A 81 15.03 -1.88 15.47
C GLY A 81 15.17 -0.49 14.83
N LEU A 82 14.44 -0.20 13.75
CA LEU A 82 14.43 1.14 13.16
C LEU A 82 13.42 2.04 13.88
N ARG A 83 13.83 2.56 15.04
CA ARG A 83 13.25 3.78 15.61
C ARG A 83 13.44 4.89 14.56
N VAL A 84 12.41 5.18 13.79
CA VAL A 84 12.37 6.42 13.00
C VAL A 84 12.44 7.53 14.03
N MET A 85 13.57 8.22 14.11
CA MET A 85 13.73 9.35 15.03
C MET A 85 12.62 10.35 14.70
N PRO A 86 11.78 10.74 15.68
CA PRO A 86 10.85 11.82 15.47
C PRO A 86 11.65 13.06 15.03
N ARG A 87 11.10 13.80 14.08
CA ARG A 87 11.73 14.98 13.45
C ARG A 87 12.16 16.06 14.46
N GLU A 88 11.66 15.97 15.70
CA GLU A 88 12.04 16.81 16.84
C GLU A 88 13.46 16.51 17.37
N ALA A 89 14.04 15.33 17.08
CA ALA A 89 15.42 14.99 17.46
C ALA A 89 16.50 15.50 16.48
N SER A 90 16.09 16.11 15.35
CA SER A 90 17.00 16.61 14.31
C SER A 90 17.48 18.05 14.56
N GLY A 91 17.09 18.68 15.67
CA GLY A 91 17.33 20.10 15.95
C GLY A 91 17.92 20.34 17.33
N ALA A 92 19.20 20.00 17.52
CA ALA A 92 20.04 20.60 18.55
C ALA A 92 21.49 20.66 18.03
N GLY A 93 21.66 21.33 16.88
CA GLY A 93 22.96 21.82 16.47
C GLY A 93 23.26 23.12 17.22
N GLN A 94 24.27 23.06 18.09
CA GLN A 94 25.17 24.14 18.51
C GLN A 94 24.62 25.58 18.50
N GLU A 95 24.38 26.12 19.70
CA GLU A 95 24.60 27.54 19.99
C GLU A 95 25.52 27.66 21.21
N GLY A 96 26.60 28.44 21.07
CA GLY A 96 27.43 28.95 22.18
C GLY A 96 28.75 28.24 22.40
#